data_AF-A0A2V9CXQ8-F1
#
_entry.id   AF-A0A2V9CXQ8-F1
#
_cell.length_a   1.000
_cell.length_b   1.000
_cell.length_c   1.000
_cell.angle_alpha   90.00
_cell.angle_beta   90.00
_cell.angle_gamma   90.00
#
_symmetry.space_group_name_H-M   'P 1'
#
loop_
_entity.id
_entity.type
_entity.pdbx_description
1 polymer ?
#
loop_
_entity_poly.entity_id
_entity_poly.type
_entity_poly.pdbx_seq_one_letter_code
_entity_poly.pdbx_strand_id
1 'polypeptide(L)'
;MKSFLASAVLCWALLAGLLSAPSAASPQESAGKSAQLDFQFFKTKVQPIFLAKRSGHARCVACHGSPTAPEVFRLQPLSPGNSTWNDEDSRKNFAATSKLVIPGDVKSPLLVHPLAEGAGGDFFHNGGKHFNSQKDTEWQVLKDWVLGQKGS
;
A
#
# COMPACT_ATOMS: atom_id res chain seq x y z
N MET A 1 -54.48 -50.21 -32.05
CA MET A 1 -54.25 -50.67 -33.43
C MET A 1 -54.52 -49.50 -34.38
N LYS A 2 -53.62 -49.29 -35.35
CA LYS A 2 -53.68 -48.37 -36.51
C LYS A 2 -53.10 -46.97 -36.31
N SER A 3 -51.84 -46.90 -36.75
CA SER A 3 -51.05 -45.76 -37.21
C SER A 3 -51.82 -44.82 -38.16
N PHE A 4 -51.37 -43.57 -38.32
CA PHE A 4 -50.66 -43.08 -39.52
C PHE A 4 -50.32 -41.58 -39.38
N LEU A 5 -49.08 -41.26 -39.73
CA LEU A 5 -48.51 -39.92 -39.82
C LEU A 5 -48.95 -39.23 -41.13
N ALA A 6 -49.02 -37.90 -41.10
CA ALA A 6 -48.89 -37.06 -42.29
C ALA A 6 -47.98 -35.86 -41.99
N SER A 7 -46.79 -35.90 -42.60
CA SER A 7 -45.91 -34.78 -42.96
C SER A 7 -46.69 -33.67 -43.70
N ALA A 8 -46.28 -32.41 -43.84
CA ALA A 8 -45.09 -31.58 -43.60
C ALA A 8 -45.62 -30.13 -43.44
N VAL A 9 -44.89 -29.09 -43.04
CA VAL A 9 -43.91 -28.35 -43.87
C VAL A 9 -43.25 -27.28 -42.98
N LEU A 10 -41.93 -27.15 -43.16
CA LEU A 10 -41.01 -26.16 -42.61
C LEU A 10 -41.47 -24.70 -42.78
N CYS A 11 -41.14 -23.85 -41.80
CA CYS A 11 -40.46 -22.55 -41.97
C CYS A 11 -40.34 -21.88 -40.58
N TRP A 12 -39.18 -21.87 -39.94
CA TRP A 12 -38.07 -20.92 -40.05
C TRP A 12 -38.15 -19.79 -39.00
N ALA A 13 -36.97 -19.53 -38.43
CA ALA A 13 -36.58 -18.34 -37.66
C ALA A 13 -36.97 -18.25 -36.17
N LEU A 14 -35.93 -18.41 -35.33
CA LEU A 14 -35.44 -17.41 -34.36
C LEU A 14 -36.45 -16.83 -33.35
N LEU A 15 -36.24 -17.10 -32.06
CA LEU A 15 -35.58 -16.15 -31.15
C LEU A 15 -35.53 -16.72 -29.73
N ALA A 16 -34.30 -16.79 -29.22
CA ALA A 16 -33.98 -17.11 -27.85
C ALA A 16 -34.20 -15.90 -26.92
N GLY A 17 -34.53 -16.18 -25.67
CA GLY A 17 -34.23 -15.32 -24.53
C GLY A 17 -35.41 -14.53 -24.00
N LEU A 18 -35.72 -14.74 -22.71
CA LEU A 18 -36.03 -13.72 -21.70
C LEU A 18 -36.40 -14.40 -20.36
N LEU A 19 -35.38 -14.86 -19.64
CA LEU A 19 -35.43 -15.07 -18.19
C LEU A 19 -34.17 -14.43 -17.62
N SER A 20 -34.21 -13.11 -17.41
CA SER A 20 -33.17 -12.40 -16.67
C SER A 20 -33.77 -11.93 -15.35
N ALA A 21 -33.45 -12.64 -14.27
CA ALA A 21 -33.60 -12.13 -12.92
C ALA A 21 -32.70 -10.88 -12.74
N PRO A 22 -33.14 -9.85 -11.99
CA PRO A 22 -32.24 -8.76 -11.65
C PRO A 22 -31.21 -9.27 -10.64
N SER A 23 -29.98 -9.47 -11.12
CA SER A 23 -28.82 -9.53 -10.23
C SER A 23 -28.72 -8.17 -9.55
N ALA A 24 -29.01 -8.12 -8.24
CA ALA A 24 -28.71 -6.96 -7.42
C ALA A 24 -27.19 -6.78 -7.41
N ALA A 25 -26.69 -5.98 -8.36
CA ALA A 25 -25.33 -5.47 -8.30
C ALA A 25 -25.27 -4.51 -7.11
N SER A 26 -24.68 -4.97 -6.00
CA SER A 26 -24.17 -4.08 -4.97
C SER A 26 -23.31 -3.01 -5.65
N PRO A 27 -23.48 -1.72 -5.34
CA PRO A 27 -22.54 -0.71 -5.78
C PRO A 27 -21.16 -1.06 -5.21
N GLN A 28 -20.30 -1.60 -6.05
CA GLN A 28 -18.88 -1.66 -5.78
C GLN A 28 -18.39 -0.21 -5.85
N GLU A 29 -18.41 0.46 -4.70
CA GLU A 29 -17.83 1.79 -4.51
C GLU A 29 -16.31 1.65 -4.66
N SER A 30 -15.85 1.79 -5.90
CA SER A 30 -14.44 1.74 -6.26
C SER A 30 -14.16 2.87 -7.25
N ALA A 31 -14.17 4.09 -6.74
CA ALA A 31 -13.53 5.24 -7.36
C ALA A 31 -13.34 6.37 -6.33
N GLY A 32 -12.09 6.58 -5.91
CA GLY A 32 -11.57 7.93 -5.67
C GLY A 32 -11.90 8.63 -4.35
N LYS A 33 -11.74 7.96 -3.20
CA LYS A 33 -11.25 8.70 -2.01
C LYS A 33 -9.73 8.58 -2.04
N SER A 34 -9.01 9.71 -2.07
CA SER A 34 -7.57 9.67 -1.80
C SER A 34 -7.35 8.84 -0.54
N ALA A 35 -6.48 7.82 -0.64
CA ALA A 35 -6.24 6.91 0.47
C ALA A 35 -5.80 7.73 1.69
N GLN A 36 -6.67 7.91 2.68
CA GLN A 36 -6.30 8.71 3.85
C GLN A 36 -5.31 7.90 4.68
N LEU A 37 -4.12 8.47 4.92
CA LEU A 37 -3.09 7.85 5.75
C LEU A 37 -3.57 7.73 7.19
N ASP A 38 -3.47 6.54 7.75
CA ASP A 38 -3.94 6.25 9.10
C ASP A 38 -2.82 6.37 10.13
N PHE A 39 -3.06 7.16 11.19
CA PHE A 39 -2.05 7.41 12.23
C PHE A 39 -1.80 6.18 13.11
N GLN A 40 -2.82 5.38 13.41
CA GLN A 40 -2.63 4.20 14.26
C GLN A 40 -1.86 3.10 13.53
N PHE A 41 -2.16 2.86 12.25
CA PHE A 41 -1.36 1.99 11.38
C PHE A 41 0.08 2.48 11.31
N PHE A 42 0.28 3.80 11.10
CA PHE A 42 1.62 4.37 11.07
C PHE A 42 2.37 4.08 12.37
N LYS A 43 1.79 4.47 13.52
CA LYS A 43 2.44 4.36 14.83
C LYS A 43 2.77 2.90 15.19
N THR A 44 1.89 1.96 14.85
CA THR A 44 2.00 0.56 15.28
C THR A 44 2.72 -0.35 14.29
N LYS A 45 2.73 -0.02 13.00
CA LYS A 45 3.29 -0.88 11.93
C LYS A 45 4.43 -0.22 11.16
N VAL A 46 4.28 1.04 10.76
CA VAL A 46 5.29 1.76 9.95
C VAL A 46 6.44 2.29 10.80
N GLN A 47 6.13 3.06 11.84
CA GLN A 47 7.13 3.73 12.68
C GLN A 47 8.18 2.78 13.28
N PRO A 48 7.84 1.54 13.72
CA PRO A 48 8.85 0.59 14.20
C PRO A 48 9.92 0.22 13.14
N ILE A 49 9.59 0.25 11.85
CA ILE A 49 10.52 -0.06 10.74
C ILE A 49 11.71 0.90 10.75
N PHE A 50 11.49 2.16 11.16
CA PHE A 50 12.54 3.18 11.22
C PHE A 50 13.57 2.93 12.33
N LEU A 51 13.21 2.12 13.32
CA LEU A 51 14.05 1.73 14.47
C LEU A 51 14.63 0.32 14.34
N ALA A 52 14.10 -0.51 13.45
CA ALA A 52 14.52 -1.89 13.32
C ALA A 52 15.99 -1.99 12.90
N LYS A 53 16.75 -2.81 13.64
CA LYS A 53 18.15 -3.15 13.32
C LYS A 53 18.15 -4.29 12.32
N ARG A 54 18.96 -4.18 11.27
CA ARG A 54 19.12 -5.19 10.23
C ARG A 54 20.60 -5.41 10.00
N SER A 55 21.02 -6.65 9.75
CA SER A 55 22.41 -6.92 9.38
C SER A 55 22.75 -6.16 8.10
N GLY A 56 23.92 -5.52 8.07
CA GLY A 56 24.42 -4.78 6.90
C GLY A 56 23.74 -3.44 6.61
N HIS A 57 22.74 -3.01 7.40
CA HIS A 57 22.03 -1.75 7.15
C HIS A 57 21.99 -0.87 8.39
N ALA A 58 22.24 0.43 8.20
CA ALA A 58 21.92 1.43 9.22
C ALA A 58 20.41 1.43 9.50
N ARG A 59 20.01 1.87 10.70
CA ARG A 59 18.60 2.16 10.97
C ARG A 59 18.22 3.45 10.26
N CYS A 60 16.99 3.57 9.76
CA CYS A 60 16.53 4.81 9.12
C CYS A 60 16.72 6.03 10.05
N VAL A 61 16.39 5.86 11.34
CA VAL A 61 16.55 6.93 12.35
C VAL A 61 18.00 7.38 12.55
N ALA A 62 19.01 6.56 12.23
CA ALA A 62 20.40 6.94 12.40
C ALA A 62 20.80 8.11 11.49
N CYS A 63 20.23 8.17 10.29
CA CYS A 63 20.46 9.25 9.33
C CYS A 63 19.33 10.30 9.37
N HIS A 64 18.09 9.87 9.54
CA HIS A 64 16.92 10.77 9.50
C HIS A 64 16.53 11.38 10.84
N GLY A 65 17.06 10.88 11.97
CA GLY A 65 16.88 11.48 13.30
C GLY A 65 18.05 12.37 13.75
N SER A 66 19.06 12.55 12.89
CA SER A 66 20.25 13.34 13.17
C SER A 66 19.99 14.85 13.05
N PRO A 67 20.73 15.72 13.77
CA PRO A 67 20.80 17.15 13.50
C PRO A 67 21.06 17.51 12.02
N THR A 68 21.79 16.65 11.32
CA THR A 68 22.16 16.80 9.90
C THR A 68 21.22 16.08 8.92
N ALA A 69 20.08 15.57 9.40
CA ALA A 69 19.10 14.91 8.55
C ALA A 69 18.56 15.87 7.47
N PRO A 70 18.31 15.38 6.24
CA PRO A 70 17.80 16.21 5.17
C PRO A 70 16.40 16.73 5.51
N GLU A 71 16.11 17.99 5.14
CA GLU A 71 14.85 18.67 5.46
C GLU A 71 13.61 17.96 4.89
N VAL A 72 13.77 17.23 3.78
CA VAL A 72 12.67 16.48 3.15
C VAL A 72 12.13 15.36 4.05
N PHE A 73 12.99 14.76 4.89
CA PHE A 73 12.58 13.71 5.81
C PHE A 73 13.42 13.69 7.07
N ARG A 74 12.82 14.23 8.14
CA ARG A 74 13.43 14.34 9.46
C ARG A 74 12.52 13.75 10.52
N LEU A 75 12.99 12.66 11.12
CA LEU A 75 12.37 12.02 12.27
C LEU A 75 12.79 12.77 13.55
N GLN A 76 11.92 12.74 14.55
CA GLN A 76 12.28 13.23 15.88
C GLN A 76 13.40 12.36 16.46
N PRO A 77 14.36 12.94 17.21
CA PRO A 77 15.30 12.15 17.99
C PRO A 77 14.57 11.35 19.07
N LEU A 78 15.10 10.19 19.44
CA LEU A 78 14.59 9.46 20.60
C LEU A 78 15.00 10.19 21.88
N SER A 79 14.07 10.32 22.82
CA SER A 79 14.41 10.82 24.16
C SER A 79 15.43 9.87 24.82
N PRO A 80 16.35 10.39 25.66
CA PRO A 80 17.34 9.56 26.34
C PRO A 80 16.70 8.38 27.09
N GLY A 81 17.23 7.17 26.88
CA GLY A 81 16.74 5.94 27.51
C GLY A 81 15.51 5.29 26.87
N ASN A 82 14.83 5.97 25.94
CA ASN A 82 13.65 5.40 25.27
C ASN A 82 14.03 4.52 24.08
N SER A 83 13.33 3.40 23.94
CA SER A 83 13.45 2.50 22.79
C SER A 83 12.47 2.84 21.65
N THR A 84 11.53 3.75 21.87
CA THR A 84 10.53 4.23 20.91
C THR A 84 10.11 5.67 21.19
N TRP A 85 9.34 6.28 20.29
CA TRP A 85 8.80 7.64 20.43
C TRP A 85 7.52 7.66 21.27
N ASN A 86 7.31 8.75 22.01
CA ASN A 86 6.02 9.06 22.63
C ASN A 86 4.96 9.46 21.57
N ASP A 87 3.71 9.68 21.98
CA ASP A 87 2.62 10.03 21.08
C ASP A 87 2.83 11.35 20.34
N GLU A 88 3.39 12.35 21.02
CA GLU A 88 3.64 13.67 20.42
C GLU A 88 4.67 13.56 19.29
N ASP A 89 5.79 12.92 19.55
CA ASP A 89 6.86 12.71 18.57
C ASP A 89 6.41 11.76 17.45
N SER A 90 5.56 10.78 17.76
CA SER A 90 4.95 9.92 16.75
C SER A 90 4.08 10.72 15.77
N ARG A 91 3.33 11.74 16.25
CA ARG A 91 2.54 12.62 15.37
C ARG A 91 3.43 13.50 14.49
N LYS A 92 4.55 14.00 15.03
CA LYS A 92 5.54 14.74 14.23
C LYS A 92 6.16 13.84 13.15
N ASN A 93 6.51 12.60 13.50
CA ASN A 93 7.02 11.61 12.57
C ASN A 93 6.00 11.22 11.50
N PHE A 94 4.72 11.09 11.87
CA PHE A 94 3.63 10.86 10.92
C PHE A 94 3.52 11.99 9.91
N ALA A 95 3.56 13.24 10.37
CA ALA A 95 3.51 14.42 9.50
C ALA A 95 4.73 14.49 8.58
N ALA A 96 5.93 14.18 9.08
CA ALA A 96 7.15 14.13 8.27
C ALA A 96 7.10 13.02 7.22
N THR A 97 6.69 11.81 7.60
CA THR A 97 6.64 10.65 6.70
C THR A 97 5.56 10.81 5.63
N SER A 98 4.41 11.41 5.98
CA SER A 98 3.31 11.65 5.04
C SER A 98 3.72 12.54 3.85
N LYS A 99 4.74 13.38 3.99
CA LYS A 99 5.29 14.20 2.89
C LYS A 99 5.96 13.37 1.80
N LEU A 100 6.34 12.13 2.11
CA LEU A 100 6.97 11.18 1.18
C LEU A 100 5.96 10.26 0.49
N VAL A 101 4.66 10.49 0.71
CA VAL A 101 3.60 9.62 0.25
C VAL A 101 2.70 10.35 -0.73
N ILE A 102 2.50 9.72 -1.87
CA ILE A 102 1.41 10.01 -2.81
C ILE A 102 0.32 9.00 -2.45
N PRO A 103 -0.75 9.40 -1.75
CA PRO A 103 -1.66 8.42 -1.18
C PRO A 103 -2.39 7.61 -2.26
N GLY A 104 -2.33 6.28 -2.15
CA GLY A 104 -2.85 5.34 -3.14
C GLY A 104 -1.88 5.00 -4.28
N ASP A 105 -0.67 5.58 -4.31
CA ASP A 105 0.30 5.35 -5.38
C ASP A 105 1.58 4.68 -4.88
N VAL A 106 1.88 3.50 -5.43
CA VAL A 106 3.09 2.73 -5.13
C VAL A 106 4.38 3.40 -5.60
N LYS A 107 4.29 4.43 -6.44
CA LYS A 107 5.42 5.28 -6.86
C LYS A 107 5.79 6.34 -5.81
N SER A 108 5.15 6.32 -4.64
CA SER A 108 5.50 7.17 -3.51
C SER A 108 7.00 7.12 -3.19
N PRO A 109 7.69 8.27 -2.98
CA PRO A 109 9.10 8.30 -2.59
C PRO A 109 9.46 7.39 -1.41
N LEU A 110 8.56 7.26 -0.42
CA LEU A 110 8.72 6.35 0.72
C LEU A 110 8.97 4.89 0.31
N LEU A 111 8.41 4.46 -0.82
CA LEU A 111 8.52 3.08 -1.31
C LEU A 111 9.64 2.89 -2.32
N VAL A 112 9.92 3.91 -3.14
CA VAL A 112 10.88 3.83 -4.25
C VAL A 112 12.31 4.06 -3.78
N HIS A 113 12.54 5.06 -2.95
CA HIS A 113 13.89 5.48 -2.56
C HIS A 113 14.68 4.40 -1.78
N PRO A 114 14.10 3.70 -0.79
CA PRO A 114 14.82 2.65 -0.06
C PRO A 114 14.84 1.29 -0.80
N LEU A 115 14.14 1.13 -1.92
CA LEU A 115 14.05 -0.13 -2.68
C LEU A 115 15.21 -0.27 -3.66
N ALA A 116 15.71 -1.49 -3.84
CA ALA A 116 16.74 -1.80 -4.82
C ALA A 116 16.29 -1.43 -6.24
N GLU A 117 17.22 -0.90 -7.04
CA GLU A 117 16.95 -0.43 -8.41
C GLU A 117 16.34 -1.54 -9.28
N GLY A 118 16.91 -2.74 -9.24
CA GLY A 118 16.39 -3.92 -9.95
C GLY A 118 14.99 -4.38 -9.51
N ALA A 119 14.48 -3.88 -8.38
CA ALA A 119 13.13 -4.12 -7.89
C ALA A 119 12.16 -2.94 -8.14
N GLY A 120 12.60 -1.91 -8.86
CA GLY A 120 11.83 -0.71 -9.19
C GLY A 120 12.10 0.49 -8.29
N GLY A 121 13.17 0.46 -7.50
CA GLY A 121 13.66 1.63 -6.79
C GLY A 121 14.43 2.61 -7.69
N ASP A 122 14.79 3.77 -7.14
CA ASP A 122 15.63 4.75 -7.84
C ASP A 122 17.13 4.44 -7.72
N PHE A 123 17.97 5.24 -8.38
CA PHE A 123 19.40 5.00 -8.49
C PHE A 123 20.17 5.10 -7.16
N PHE A 124 19.81 6.01 -6.26
CA PHE A 124 20.67 6.36 -5.13
C PHE A 124 19.90 6.66 -3.85
N HIS A 125 20.38 6.09 -2.73
CA HIS A 125 20.00 6.46 -1.37
C HIS A 125 21.23 6.37 -0.46
N ASN A 126 21.57 7.47 0.23
CA ASN A 126 22.82 7.58 1.00
C ASN A 126 22.94 6.52 2.13
N GLY A 127 21.82 6.09 2.71
CA GLY A 127 21.78 5.02 3.70
C GLY A 127 21.88 3.60 3.14
N GLY A 128 22.00 3.47 1.81
CA GLY A 128 21.91 2.20 1.09
C GLY A 128 20.47 1.79 0.76
N LYS A 129 20.30 0.76 -0.06
CA LYS A 129 18.97 0.18 -0.34
C LYS A 129 18.59 -0.75 0.80
N HIS A 130 17.45 -0.50 1.44
CA HIS A 130 16.98 -1.26 2.61
C HIS A 130 16.10 -2.45 2.24
N PHE A 131 15.54 -2.46 1.03
CA PHE A 131 14.66 -3.52 0.54
C PHE A 131 15.20 -4.03 -0.79
N ASN A 132 15.37 -5.34 -0.91
CA ASN A 132 15.83 -5.98 -2.14
C ASN A 132 14.67 -6.34 -3.05
N SER A 133 13.45 -6.42 -2.50
CA SER A 133 12.26 -6.82 -3.23
C SER A 133 11.01 -6.13 -2.72
N GLN A 134 10.04 -5.93 -3.62
CA GLN A 134 8.67 -5.57 -3.25
C GLN A 134 7.96 -6.69 -2.47
N LYS A 135 8.57 -7.86 -2.28
CA LYS A 135 8.06 -8.94 -1.43
C LYS A 135 8.58 -8.87 0.00
N ASP A 136 9.52 -7.97 0.30
CA ASP A 136 10.07 -7.81 1.65
C ASP A 136 8.94 -7.38 2.60
N THR A 137 8.81 -8.07 3.74
CA THR A 137 7.68 -7.91 4.66
C THR A 137 7.51 -6.46 5.11
N GLU A 138 8.60 -5.79 5.46
CA GLU A 138 8.55 -4.39 5.89
C GLU A 138 8.20 -3.45 4.73
N TRP A 139 8.66 -3.72 3.50
CA TRP A 139 8.26 -2.95 2.33
C TRP A 139 6.76 -3.11 2.06
N GLN A 140 6.20 -4.30 2.23
CA GLN A 140 4.75 -4.52 2.15
C GLN A 140 3.99 -3.73 3.21
N VAL A 141 4.47 -3.66 4.44
CA VAL A 141 3.85 -2.82 5.49
C VAL A 141 3.84 -1.35 5.11
N LEU A 142 4.94 -0.83 4.55
CA LEU A 142 4.97 0.55 4.04
C LEU A 142 3.97 0.75 2.90
N LYS A 143 3.93 -0.18 1.94
CA LYS A 143 3.01 -0.14 0.80
C LYS A 143 1.56 -0.13 1.27
N ASP A 144 1.22 -1.01 2.20
CA ASP A 144 -0.12 -1.15 2.75
C ASP A 144 -0.61 0.16 3.37
N TRP A 145 0.27 0.84 4.12
CA TRP A 145 -0.03 2.17 4.65
C TRP A 145 -0.21 3.22 3.55
N VAL A 146 0.67 3.25 2.55
CA VAL A 146 0.57 4.15 1.38
C VAL A 146 -0.74 3.94 0.62
N LEU A 147 -1.22 2.70 0.54
CA LEU A 147 -2.48 2.33 -0.11
C LEU A 147 -3.71 2.53 0.80
N GLY A 148 -3.53 3.06 2.01
CA GLY A 148 -4.63 3.47 2.90
C GLY A 148 -5.19 2.36 3.79
N GLN A 149 -4.42 1.29 4.04
CA GLN A 149 -4.81 0.34 5.09
C GLN A 149 -4.85 1.05 6.45
N LYS A 150 -5.85 0.68 7.26
CA LYS A 150 -6.10 1.27 8.58
C LYS A 150 -5.61 0.36 9.69
N GLY A 151 -5.18 0.98 10.79
CA GLY A 151 -4.88 0.26 12.02
C GLY A 151 -6.17 -0.29 12.61
N SER A 152 -6.16 -1.57 12.99
CA SER A 152 -7.17 -2.20 13.83
C SER A 152 -7.00 -1.78 15.28
#